data_AF-A0A6I1H3K2-F1
#
_entry.id   AF-A0A6I1H3K2-F1
#
_cell.length_a   1.000
_cell.length_b   1.000
_cell.length_c   1.000
_cell.angle_alpha   90.00
_cell.angle_beta   90.00
_cell.angle_gamma   90.00
#
_symmetry.space_group_name_H-M   'P 1'
#
loop_
_entity.id
_entity.type
_entity.pdbx_description
1 polymer ?
#
loop_
_entity_poly.entity_id
_entity_poly.type
_entity_poly.pdbx_seq_one_letter_code
_entity_poly.pdbx_strand_id
1 'polypeptide(L)' 'TSKIHVCVDGHGLPLSVLVTAGQCSDAAHVGQLLDAIDVPRPSRGRPRKRPSSVRVDRAYGARHYRQQIQA' A
#
# COMPACT_ATOMS: atom_id res chain seq x y z
N THR A 1 -2.84 14.97 16.07
CA THR A 1 -2.67 14.97 14.60
C THR A 1 -2.67 13.54 14.10
N SER A 2 -3.20 13.30 12.89
CA SER A 2 -3.25 11.98 12.24
C SER A 2 -2.52 12.01 10.90
N LYS A 3 -2.20 10.83 10.36
CA LYS A 3 -1.64 10.64 9.03
C LYS A 3 -2.50 9.66 8.25
N ILE A 4 -2.73 9.94 6.98
CA ILE A 4 -3.47 9.08 6.07
C ILE A 4 -2.47 8.53 5.05
N HIS A 5 -2.34 7.21 5.02
CA HIS A 5 -1.56 6.49 4.01
C HIS A 5 -2.53 5.95 2.97
N VAL A 6 -2.26 6.21 1.69
CA VAL A 6 -3.14 5.80 0.59
C VAL A 6 -2.32 5.06 -0.46
N CYS A 7 -2.76 3.86 -0.82
CA CYS A 7 -2.29 3.19 -2.01
C CYS A 7 -3.28 3.48 -3.14
N VAL A 8 -2.77 3.88 -4.30
CA VAL A 8 -3.59 4.18 -5.48
C VAL A 8 -3.17 3.31 -6.66
N ASP A 9 -4.08 3.12 -7.61
CA ASP A 9 -3.74 2.57 -8.91
C ASP A 9 -2.98 3.59 -9.78
N GLY A 10 -2.68 3.20 -11.02
CA GLY A 10 -1.99 4.09 -11.97
C GLY A 10 -2.79 5.31 -12.43
N HIS A 11 -4.08 5.39 -12.11
CA HIS A 11 -5.00 6.46 -12.47
C HIS A 11 -5.47 7.29 -11.26
N GLY A 12 -4.98 6.99 -10.06
CA GLY A 12 -5.32 7.70 -8.83
C GLY A 12 -6.52 7.11 -8.06
N LEU A 13 -7.06 5.96 -8.47
CA LEU A 13 -8.12 5.27 -7.73
C LEU A 13 -7.53 4.68 -6.42
N PRO A 14 -8.05 5.05 -5.24
CA PRO A 14 -7.60 4.45 -3.99
C PRO A 14 -7.90 2.95 -3.92
N LEU A 15 -6.87 2.14 -3.67
CA LEU A 15 -6.94 0.69 -3.50
C LEU A 15 -6.91 0.27 -2.02
N SER A 16 -6.31 1.09 -1.17
CA SER A 16 -6.32 0.93 0.29
C SER A 16 -6.05 2.26 0.99
N VAL A 17 -6.60 2.40 2.20
CA VAL A 17 -6.41 3.58 3.07
C VAL A 17 -6.14 3.11 4.49
N LEU A 18 -5.08 3.64 5.10
CA LEU A 18 -4.74 3.40 6.50
C LEU A 18 -4.62 4.74 7.23
N VAL A 19 -5.21 4.85 8.41
CA VAL A 19 -5.10 6.03 9.27
C VAL A 19 -4.27 5.68 10.50
N THR A 20 -3.23 6.48 10.76
CA THR A 20 -2.33 6.29 11.90
C THR A 20 -2.14 7.60 12.67
N ALA A 21 -1.48 7.54 13.82
CA ALA A 21 -1.10 8.74 14.55
C ALA A 21 -0.13 9.58 13.71
N GLY A 22 -0.18 10.91 13.82
CA GLY A 22 0.58 11.80 12.92
C GLY A 22 2.10 11.59 12.95
N GLN A 23 2.64 11.11 14.07
CA GLN A 23 4.06 10.82 14.27
C GLN A 23 4.49 9.45 13.73
N CYS A 24 3.55 8.61 13.28
CA CYS A 24 3.86 7.30 12.74
C CYS A 24 4.69 7.40 11.45
N SER A 25 5.68 6.52 11.32
CA SER A 25 6.52 6.42 10.13
C SER A 25 5.73 5.82 8.97
N ASP A 26 5.75 6.50 7.83
CA ASP A 26 5.08 6.03 6.62
C ASP A 26 5.65 4.71 6.11
N ALA A 27 6.98 4.63 6.07
CA ALA A 27 7.68 3.42 5.64
C ALA A 27 7.42 2.22 6.55
N ALA A 28 7.19 2.42 7.86
CA ALA A 28 6.87 1.34 8.78
C ALA A 28 5.48 0.71 8.52
N HIS A 29 4.57 1.46 7.90
CA HIS A 29 3.21 1.00 7.63
C HIS A 29 3.00 0.53 6.18
N VAL A 30 4.05 0.53 5.34
CA VAL A 30 3.94 0.17 3.92
C VAL A 30 3.43 -1.26 3.71
N GLY A 31 3.91 -2.24 4.49
CA GLY A 31 3.44 -3.63 4.40
C GLY A 31 1.94 -3.74 4.74
N GLN A 32 1.51 -3.10 5.83
CA GLN A 32 0.09 -3.08 6.23
C GLN A 32 -0.80 -2.43 5.16
N LEU A 33 -0.32 -1.35 4.54
CA LEU A 33 -1.03 -0.67 3.47
C LEU A 33 -1.18 -1.56 2.22
N LEU A 34 -0.13 -2.31 1.86
CA LEU A 34 -0.15 -3.24 0.73
C LEU A 34 -1.04 -4.46 1.00
N ASP A 35 -1.01 -5.03 2.20
CA ASP A 35 -1.88 -6.16 2.60
C ASP A 35 -3.37 -5.78 2.57
N ALA A 36 -3.66 -4.49 2.83
CA ALA A 36 -5.00 -3.93 2.80
C ALA A 36 -5.54 -3.72 1.38
N ILE A 37 -4.72 -3.79 0.32
CA ILE A 37 -5.18 -3.65 -1.08
C ILE A 37 -6.28 -4.67 -1.33
N ASP A 38 -7.40 -4.24 -1.90
CA ASP A 38 -8.49 -5.13 -2.27
C ASP A 38 -9.13 -4.66 -3.57
N VAL A 39 -8.89 -5.38 -4.67
CA VAL A 39 -9.44 -5.04 -5.99
C VAL A 39 -10.54 -6.05 -6.35
N PRO A 40 -11.82 -5.62 -6.34
CA PRO A 40 -12.94 -6.45 -6.76
C PRO A 40 -12.76 -6.93 -8.20
N ARG A 41 -13.22 -8.16 -8.47
CA ARG A 41 -13.23 -8.72 -9.82
C ARG A 41 -14.64 -8.63 -10.40
N PRO A 42 -14.80 -8.38 -11.72
CA PRO A 42 -16.10 -8.45 -12.38
C PRO A 42 -16.74 -9.85 -12.33
N SER A 43 -15.92 -10.90 -12.21
CA SER A 43 -16.36 -12.29 -12.09
C SER A 43 -16.36 -12.79 -10.65
N ARG A 44 -17.01 -13.94 -10.41
CA ARG A 44 -16.95 -14.65 -9.13
C ARG A 44 -15.50 -15.03 -8.78
N GLY A 45 -15.09 -14.81 -7.54
CA GLY A 45 -13.78 -15.24 -7.02
C GLY A 45 -13.20 -14.31 -5.95
N ARG A 46 -12.04 -14.67 -5.39
CA ARG A 46 -11.33 -13.85 -4.40
C ARG A 46 -10.82 -12.55 -5.04
N PRO A 47 -10.96 -11.40 -4.36
CA PRO A 47 -10.37 -10.17 -4.85
C PRO A 47 -8.87 -10.26 -5.07
N ARG A 48 -8.35 -9.44 -5.99
CA ARG A 48 -6.90 -9.37 -6.21
C ARG A 48 -6.27 -8.54 -5.08
N LYS A 49 -5.39 -9.19 -4.32
CA LYS A 49 -4.60 -8.57 -3.25
C LYS A 49 -3.23 -8.07 -3.71
N ARG A 50 -2.55 -8.83 -4.58
CA ARG A 50 -1.16 -8.57 -4.97
C ARG A 50 -1.04 -7.66 -6.20
N PRO A 51 -0.39 -6.48 -6.10
CA PRO A 51 -0.06 -5.66 -7.25
C PRO A 51 1.03 -6.34 -8.11
N SER A 52 1.09 -5.99 -9.39
CA SER A 52 2.10 -6.51 -10.33
C SER A 52 3.39 -5.70 -10.28
N SER A 53 3.28 -4.44 -9.89
CA SER A 53 4.39 -3.54 -9.63
C SER A 53 3.90 -2.49 -8.62
N VAL A 54 4.84 -2.00 -7.81
CA VAL A 54 4.57 -0.95 -6.83
C VAL A 54 5.50 0.21 -7.12
N ARG A 55 4.95 1.42 -7.22
CA ARG A 55 5.72 2.67 -7.26
C ARG A 55 5.65 3.32 -5.89
N VAL A 56 6.81 3.63 -5.34
CA VAL A 56 6.95 4.26 -4.02
C VAL A 56 7.95 5.41 -4.10
N ASP A 57 7.93 6.28 -3.10
CA ASP A 57 8.93 7.32 -2.95
C ASP A 57 10.34 6.73 -2.69
N ARG A 58 11.39 7.51 -3.00
CA ARG A 58 12.77 7.11 -2.76
C ARG A 58 13.08 6.85 -1.28
N ALA A 59 12.37 7.50 -0.35
CA ALA A 59 12.53 7.32 1.08
C ALA A 59 12.27 5.87 1.55
N TYR A 60 11.55 5.06 0.76
CA TYR A 60 11.34 3.63 1.01
C TYR A 60 12.50 2.75 0.49
N GLY A 61 13.63 3.34 0.10
CA GLY A 61 14.76 2.65 -0.50
C GLY A 61 15.57 1.76 0.44
N ALA A 62 15.34 1.82 1.75
CA ALA A 62 16.02 0.94 2.71
C ALA A 62 15.66 -0.53 2.46
N ARG A 63 16.62 -1.44 2.68
CA ARG A 63 16.49 -2.87 2.31
C ARG A 63 15.26 -3.54 2.91
N HIS A 64 14.96 -3.27 4.18
CA HIS A 64 13.83 -3.88 4.86
C HIS A 64 12.48 -3.40 4.31
N TYR A 65 12.35 -2.13 3.94
CA TYR A 65 11.14 -1.62 3.29
C TYR A 65 11.00 -2.16 1.87
N ARG A 66 12.09 -2.25 1.10
CA ARG A 66 12.08 -2.86 -0.24
C ARG A 66 11.62 -4.32 -0.22
N GLN A 67 12.02 -5.10 0.79
CA GLN A 67 11.56 -6.48 0.95
C GLN A 67 10.04 -6.56 1.15
N GLN A 68 9.45 -5.62 1.89
CA GLN A 68 8.00 -5.56 2.08
C GLN A 68 7.26 -5.16 0.81
N ILE A 69 7.86 -4.31 -0.03
CA ILE A 69 7.25 -3.81 -1.27
C ILE A 69 7.36 -4.83 -2.42
N GLN A 70 8.40 -5.65 -2.42
CA GLN A 70 8.69 -6.64 -3.47
C GLN A 70 8.07 -8.03 -3.22
N ALA A 71 7.43 -8.24 -2.07
CA ALA A 71 6.82 -9.51 -1.66
C ALA A 71 5.39 -9.70 -2.22
#